data_AF-A0AB37Z476-F1
#
_entry.id   AF-A0AB37Z476-F1
#
_cell.length_a   1.000
_cell.length_b   1.000
_cell.length_c   1.000
_cell.angle_alpha   90.00
_cell.angle_beta   90.00
_cell.angle_gamma   90.00
#
_symmetry.space_group_name_H-M   'P 1'
#
loop_
_entity.id
_entity.type
_entity.pdbx_description
1 polymer ?
#
loop_
_entity_poly.entity_id
_entity_poly.type
_entity_poly.pdbx_seq_one_letter_code
_entity_poly.pdbx_strand_id
1 'polypeptide(L)'
;METSARPTRGRQAAPTKPEINEALAGVRQEATAGNLYAMIALIFSAKFDEQTSTLKALRDDVSDLALTIKADSMRRLNAQLMGEFTGAIDSLRVAMLAAAETAAAKQ
;
A
#
# COMPACT_ATOMS: atom_id res chain seq x y z
N MET A 1 31.35 1.52 43.80
CA MET A 1 31.66 2.05 42.46
C MET A 1 30.35 2.08 41.69
N GLU A 2 29.66 3.22 41.71
CA GLU A 2 28.42 3.42 40.96
C GLU A 2 28.76 3.87 39.54
N THR A 3 28.58 3.00 38.56
CA THR A 3 28.66 3.37 37.15
C THR A 3 27.40 4.15 36.79
N SER A 4 27.50 5.47 36.87
CA SER A 4 26.56 6.40 36.24
C SER A 4 26.48 6.11 34.75
N ALA A 5 25.46 5.36 34.34
CA ALA A 5 25.12 5.12 32.95
C ALA A 5 24.53 6.42 32.38
N ARG A 6 25.39 7.31 31.89
CA ARG A 6 24.98 8.44 31.05
C ARG A 6 24.15 7.87 29.88
N PRO A 7 22.87 8.24 29.72
CA PRO A 7 22.07 7.71 28.62
C PRO A 7 22.68 8.12 27.28
N THR A 8 22.73 7.17 26.35
CA THR A 8 23.24 7.34 24.99
C THR A 8 22.49 8.49 24.32
N ARG A 9 23.19 9.55 23.90
CA ARG A 9 22.61 10.62 23.05
C ARG A 9 21.90 9.95 21.87
N GLY A 10 20.59 10.19 21.72
CA GLY A 10 19.83 9.76 20.55
C GLY A 10 18.68 8.76 20.79
N ARG A 11 18.40 8.35 22.03
CA ARG A 11 17.13 7.67 22.37
C ARG A 11 16.23 8.57 23.20
N GLN A 12 15.79 9.69 22.61
CA GLN A 12 14.63 10.37 23.15
C GLN A 12 13.40 9.60 22.68
N ALA A 13 12.49 9.30 23.62
CA ALA A 13 11.19 8.78 23.25
C ALA A 13 10.54 9.76 22.29
N ALA A 14 9.91 9.25 21.23
CA ALA A 14 9.11 10.11 20.37
C ALA A 14 8.06 10.82 21.24
N PRO A 15 7.87 12.14 21.08
CA PRO A 15 6.94 12.88 21.90
C PRO A 15 5.53 12.31 21.73
N THR A 16 4.83 12.19 22.84
CA THR A 16 3.46 11.68 22.87
C THR A 16 2.49 12.70 22.27
N LYS A 17 1.32 12.24 21.81
CA LYS A 17 0.29 13.16 21.28
C LYS A 17 -0.08 14.29 22.25
N PRO A 18 -0.23 14.05 23.57
CA PRO A 18 -0.47 15.13 24.54
C PRO A 18 0.66 16.16 24.58
N GLU A 19 1.93 15.72 24.62
CA GLU A 19 3.10 16.61 24.65
C GLU A 19 3.19 17.46 23.38
N ILE A 20 2.88 16.89 22.22
CA ILE A 20 2.83 17.63 20.94
C ILE A 20 1.70 18.67 20.97
N ASN A 21 0.52 18.32 21.46
CA ASN A 21 -0.62 19.23 21.52
C ASN A 21 -0.37 20.41 22.47
N GLU A 22 0.25 20.17 23.61
CA GLU A 22 0.63 21.20 24.57
C GLU A 22 1.68 22.15 23.99
N ALA A 23 2.70 21.61 23.33
CA ALA A 23 3.71 22.42 22.64
C ALA A 23 3.09 23.29 21.54
N LEU A 24 2.18 22.73 20.73
CA LEU A 24 1.46 23.48 19.70
C LEU A 24 0.57 24.59 20.28
N ALA A 25 -0.05 24.36 21.45
CA ALA A 25 -0.84 25.38 22.13
C ALA A 25 0.04 26.57 22.55
N GLY A 26 1.23 26.32 23.10
CA GLY A 26 2.21 27.36 23.44
C GLY A 26 2.66 28.15 22.20
N VAL A 27 2.97 27.47 21.09
CA VAL A 27 3.33 28.11 19.82
C VAL A 27 2.19 29.00 19.30
N ARG A 28 0.93 28.57 19.41
CA ARG A 28 -0.22 29.40 19.01
C ARG A 28 -0.37 30.66 19.85
N GLN A 29 -0.15 30.55 21.16
CA GLN A 29 -0.21 31.70 22.06
C GLN A 29 0.87 32.72 21.72
N GLU A 30 2.11 32.28 21.53
CA GLU A 30 3.24 33.13 21.11
C GLU A 30 2.99 33.79 19.75
N ALA A 31 2.45 33.04 18.79
CA ALA A 31 2.09 33.58 17.47
C ALA A 31 1.00 34.65 17.58
N THR A 32 0.00 34.44 18.44
CA THR A 32 -1.07 35.42 18.70
C THR A 32 -0.53 36.68 19.38
N ALA A 33 0.53 36.55 20.18
CA ALA A 33 1.27 37.65 20.78
C ALA A 33 2.20 38.39 19.79
N GLY A 34 2.24 37.99 18.51
CA GLY A 34 3.04 38.63 17.47
C GLY A 34 4.48 38.09 17.36
N ASN A 35 4.79 36.96 17.98
CA ASN A 35 6.10 36.33 17.85
C ASN A 35 6.28 35.75 16.44
N LEU A 36 7.15 36.38 15.65
CA LEU A 36 7.40 36.01 14.25
C LEU A 36 7.87 34.57 14.08
N TYR A 37 8.70 34.06 14.99
CA TYR A 37 9.19 32.67 14.91
C TYR A 37 8.07 31.66 15.13
N ALA A 38 7.16 31.95 16.06
CA ALA A 38 6.00 31.12 16.30
C ALA A 38 5.01 31.15 15.13
N MET A 39 4.81 32.32 14.51
CA MET A 39 4.02 32.44 13.28
C MET A 39 4.62 31.60 12.12
N ILE A 40 5.94 31.68 11.92
CA ILE A 40 6.64 30.88 10.91
C ILE A 40 6.48 29.39 11.19
N ALA A 41 6.61 28.95 12.45
CA ALA A 41 6.43 27.56 12.84
C ALA A 41 5.02 27.05 12.51
N LEU A 42 3.97 27.87 12.70
CA LEU A 42 2.60 27.52 12.32
C LEU A 42 2.42 27.41 10.81
N ILE A 43 3.03 28.31 10.02
CA ILE A 43 2.98 28.24 8.55
C ILE A 43 3.63 26.95 8.05
N PHE A 44 4.81 26.60 8.58
CA PHE A 44 5.47 25.34 8.24
C PHE A 44 4.62 24.13 8.65
N SER A 45 4.04 24.14 9.85
CA SER A 45 3.15 23.06 10.30
C SER A 45 1.96 22.88 9.35
N ALA A 46 1.28 23.97 8.97
CA ALA A 46 0.15 23.91 8.05
C ALA A 46 0.55 23.35 6.67
N LYS A 47 1.74 23.72 6.17
CA LYS A 47 2.27 23.17 4.91
C LYS A 47 2.64 21.69 5.01
N PHE A 48 3.19 21.26 6.14
CA PHE A 48 3.45 19.84 6.39
C PHE A 48 2.15 19.03 6.48
N ASP A 49 1.11 19.57 7.10
CA ASP A 49 -0.21 18.92 7.17
C ASP A 49 -0.82 18.77 5.77
N GLU A 50 -0.75 19.82 4.94
CA GLU A 50 -1.18 19.80 3.54
C GLU A 50 -0.44 18.72 2.74
N GLN A 51 0.89 18.68 2.83
CA GLN A 51 1.72 17.67 2.17
C GLN A 51 1.41 16.25 2.66
N THR A 52 1.18 16.07 3.96
CA THR A 52 0.84 14.77 4.55
C THR A 52 -0.51 14.29 4.05
N SER A 53 -1.49 15.18 3.90
CA SER A 53 -2.80 14.85 3.33
C SER A 53 -2.67 14.39 1.87
N THR A 54 -1.90 15.11 1.06
CA THR A 54 -1.65 14.76 -0.34
C THR A 54 -0.93 13.40 -0.46
N LEU A 55 0.07 13.14 0.39
CA LEU A 55 0.78 11.87 0.40
C LEU A 55 -0.11 10.70 0.83
N LYS A 56 -1.05 10.91 1.76
CA LYS A 56 -2.04 9.90 2.12
C LYS A 56 -2.97 9.59 0.95
N ALA A 57 -3.51 10.61 0.29
CA ALA A 57 -4.35 10.42 -0.90
C ALA A 57 -3.61 9.64 -2.00
N LEU A 58 -2.36 10.02 -2.29
CA LEU A 58 -1.53 9.31 -3.27
C LEU A 58 -1.29 7.84 -2.89
N ARG A 59 -1.07 7.56 -1.60
CA ARG A 59 -0.91 6.18 -1.10
C ARG A 59 -2.19 5.37 -1.33
N ASP A 60 -3.34 5.97 -1.08
CA ASP A 60 -4.64 5.31 -1.25
C ASP A 60 -4.88 5.02 -2.75
N ASP A 61 -4.64 6.00 -3.63
CA ASP A 61 -4.73 5.83 -5.09
C ASP A 61 -3.82 4.71 -5.62
N VAL A 62 -2.57 4.66 -5.15
CA VAL A 62 -1.62 3.60 -5.52
C VAL A 62 -2.10 2.23 -5.04
N SER A 63 -2.71 2.16 -3.86
CA SER A 63 -3.25 0.92 -3.30
C SER A 63 -4.44 0.42 -4.12
N ASP A 64 -5.34 1.30 -4.51
CA ASP A 64 -6.49 1.00 -5.36
C ASP A 64 -6.07 0.56 -6.76
N LEU A 65 -5.05 1.23 -7.33
CA LEU A 65 -4.47 0.83 -8.61
C LEU A 65 -3.86 -0.58 -8.54
N ALA A 66 -3.12 -0.89 -7.47
CA ALA A 66 -2.54 -2.20 -7.28
C ALA A 66 -3.61 -3.31 -7.18
N LEU A 67 -4.72 -3.05 -6.47
CA LEU A 67 -5.86 -3.97 -6.40
C LEU A 67 -6.51 -4.18 -7.77
N THR A 68 -6.67 -3.10 -8.54
CA THR A 68 -7.26 -3.14 -9.88
C THR A 68 -6.39 -3.95 -10.85
N ILE A 69 -5.08 -3.68 -10.89
CA ILE A 69 -4.12 -4.42 -11.72
C ILE A 69 -4.14 -5.91 -11.36
N LYS A 70 -4.17 -6.24 -10.07
CA LYS A 70 -4.24 -7.64 -9.62
C LYS A 70 -5.53 -8.31 -10.06
N ALA A 71 -6.67 -7.64 -9.94
CA ALA A 71 -7.96 -8.18 -10.37
C ALA A 71 -7.98 -8.44 -11.89
N ASP A 72 -7.48 -7.50 -12.69
CA ASP A 72 -7.43 -7.65 -14.14
C ASP A 72 -6.43 -8.73 -14.58
N SER A 73 -5.29 -8.84 -13.92
CA SER A 73 -4.32 -9.92 -14.16
C SER A 73 -4.96 -11.29 -13.89
N MET A 74 -5.67 -11.45 -12.77
CA MET A 74 -6.37 -12.70 -12.44
C MET A 74 -7.48 -13.03 -13.44
N ARG A 75 -8.24 -12.04 -13.92
CA ARG A 75 -9.25 -12.25 -14.97
C ARG A 75 -8.63 -12.74 -16.27
N ARG A 76 -7.53 -12.12 -16.72
CA ARG A 76 -6.82 -12.52 -17.94
C ARG A 76 -6.24 -13.93 -17.82
N LEU A 77 -5.60 -14.22 -16.68
CA LEU A 77 -5.06 -15.55 -16.41
C LEU A 77 -6.17 -16.62 -16.42
N ASN A 78 -7.30 -16.35 -15.75
CA ASN A 78 -8.44 -17.27 -15.77
C ASN A 78 -9.01 -17.48 -17.18
N ALA A 79 -9.13 -16.41 -17.98
CA ALA A 79 -9.59 -16.52 -19.36
C ALA A 79 -8.63 -17.37 -20.21
N GLN A 80 -7.32 -17.18 -20.04
CA GLN A 80 -6.30 -17.98 -20.72
C GLN A 80 -6.37 -19.46 -20.32
N LEU A 81 -6.41 -19.75 -19.02
CA LEU A 81 -6.51 -21.11 -18.50
C LEU A 81 -7.76 -21.82 -19.03
N MET A 82 -8.92 -21.14 -19.05
CA MET A 82 -10.15 -21.70 -19.59
C MET A 82 -10.04 -22.02 -21.10
N GLY A 83 -9.37 -21.15 -21.86
CA GLY A 83 -9.08 -21.39 -23.27
C GLY A 83 -8.20 -22.63 -23.47
N GLU A 84 -7.11 -22.74 -22.69
CA GLU A 84 -6.19 -23.89 -22.72
C GLU A 84 -6.90 -25.20 -22.33
N PHE A 85 -7.71 -25.20 -21.26
CA PHE A 85 -8.50 -26.36 -20.85
C PHE A 85 -9.49 -26.81 -21.93
N THR A 86 -10.18 -25.86 -22.56
CA THR A 86 -11.15 -26.18 -23.62
C THR A 86 -10.47 -26.85 -24.82
N GLY A 87 -9.34 -26.28 -25.28
CA GLY A 87 -8.58 -26.87 -26.39
C GLY A 87 -8.00 -28.25 -26.07
N ALA A 88 -7.58 -28.49 -24.83
CA ALA A 88 -7.11 -29.80 -24.38
C ALA A 88 -8.24 -30.84 -24.38
N ILE A 89 -9.45 -30.48 -23.93
CA ILE A 89 -10.63 -31.35 -23.95
C ILE A 89 -11.01 -31.70 -25.40
N ASP A 90 -11.03 -30.71 -26.29
CA ASP A 90 -11.35 -30.96 -27.70
C ASP A 90 -10.31 -31.88 -28.36
N SER A 91 -9.03 -31.65 -28.09
CA SER A 91 -7.94 -32.51 -28.56
C SER A 91 -8.09 -33.96 -28.06
N LEU A 92 -8.43 -34.13 -26.79
CA LEU A 92 -8.70 -35.44 -26.20
C LEU A 92 -9.90 -36.13 -26.86
N ARG A 93 -10.98 -35.38 -27.10
CA ARG A 93 -12.19 -35.89 -27.77
C ARG A 93 -11.88 -36.40 -29.18
N VAL A 94 -11.11 -35.63 -29.95
CA VAL A 94 -10.67 -36.04 -31.29
C VAL A 94 -9.81 -37.31 -31.24
N ALA A 95 -8.86 -37.37 -30.30
CA ALA A 95 -8.02 -38.56 -30.12
C ALA A 95 -8.85 -39.81 -29.73
N MET A 96 -9.84 -39.65 -28.86
CA MET A 96 -10.74 -40.74 -28.45
C MET A 96 -11.60 -41.24 -29.62
N LEU A 97 -12.13 -40.34 -30.45
CA LEU A 97 -12.88 -40.71 -31.65
C LEU A 97 -12.00 -41.48 -32.65
N ALA A 98 -10.80 -40.99 -32.93
CA ALA A 98 -9.84 -41.66 -33.81
C ALA A 98 -9.44 -43.05 -33.28
N ALA A 99 -9.25 -43.19 -31.97
CA ALA A 99 -8.96 -44.48 -31.34
C ALA A 99 -10.14 -45.46 -31.45
N ALA A 100 -11.37 -44.98 -31.27
CA ALA A 100 -12.58 -45.78 -31.41
C ALA A 100 -12.79 -46.27 -32.86
N GLU A 101 -12.58 -45.39 -33.85
CA GLU A 101 -12.63 -45.76 -35.28
C GLU A 101 -11.57 -46.82 -35.62
N THR A 102 -10.35 -46.65 -35.10
CA THR A 102 -9.26 -47.62 -35.30
C THR A 102 -9.56 -48.98 -34.66
N ALA A 103 -10.22 -48.98 -33.50
CA ALA A 103 -10.65 -50.20 -32.82
C ALA A 103 -11.79 -50.91 -33.58
N ALA A 104 -12.76 -50.14 -34.09
CA ALA A 104 -13.87 -50.65 -34.89
C ALA A 104 -13.40 -51.22 -36.24
N ALA A 105 -12.38 -50.65 -36.87
CA ALA A 105 -11.81 -51.13 -38.12
C ALA A 105 -11.00 -52.44 -37.99
N LYS A 106 -10.70 -52.88 -36.77
CA LYS A 106 -9.95 -54.13 -36.47
C LYS A 106 -10.85 -55.28 -36.02
N GLN A 107 -12.17 -55.07 -35.94
CA GLN A 107 -13.19 -56.10 -35.70
C GLN A 107 -13.82 -56.52 -37.02
#